data_AF-A0A7C8L252-F1
#
_entry.id   AF-A0A7C8L252-F1
#
_cell.length_a   1.000
_cell.length_b   1.000
_cell.length_c   1.000
_cell.angle_alpha   90.00
_cell.angle_beta   90.00
_cell.angle_gamma   90.00
#
_symmetry.space_group_name_H-M   'P 1'
#
loop_
_entity.id
_entity.type
_entity.pdbx_description
1 polymer ?
#
loop_
_entity_poly.entity_id
_entity_poly.type
_entity_poly.pdbx_seq_one_letter_code
_entity_poly.pdbx_strand_id
1 'polypeptide(L)'
;MKQIVRAFSLGLLTASLIIGIVYYLAEDRQKDNETVEDGKDILTEAQEQGYFIYDTDMEEKIAALETEIANLSEDQTADQNSDTADKEVVNFMFRIDQGMKLPQIVDQLEQYNLIDNRNDFITYLEENQLTRLIQPGEFLINNQMSVEEIAAHITKTTEAE
;
A
#
# COMPACT_ATOMS: atom_id res chain seq x y z
N MET A 1 14.48 -61.24 23.47
CA MET A 1 14.59 -60.26 22.36
C MET A 1 13.74 -60.60 21.12
N LYS A 2 13.64 -61.87 20.68
CA LYS A 2 12.89 -62.25 19.46
C LYS A 2 11.39 -61.87 19.46
N GLN A 3 10.73 -61.87 20.62
CA GLN A 3 9.31 -61.50 20.72
C GLN A 3 9.08 -59.98 20.62
N ILE A 4 9.98 -59.16 21.15
CA ILE A 4 9.91 -57.70 21.06
C ILE A 4 10.09 -57.24 19.61
N VAL A 5 11.04 -57.83 18.89
CA VAL A 5 11.25 -57.52 17.47
C VAL A 5 10.02 -57.88 16.63
N ARG A 6 9.35 -59.01 16.94
CA ARG A 6 8.09 -59.41 16.28
C ARG A 6 6.94 -58.45 16.58
N ALA A 7 6.78 -58.06 17.85
CA ALA A 7 5.77 -57.08 18.25
C ALA A 7 6.01 -55.70 17.60
N PHE A 8 7.28 -55.28 17.49
CA PHE A 8 7.67 -54.03 16.84
C PHE A 8 7.35 -54.04 15.33
N SER A 9 7.69 -55.12 14.62
CA SER A 9 7.32 -55.27 13.20
C SER A 9 5.80 -55.33 12.98
N LEU A 10 5.06 -55.95 13.90
CA LEU A 10 3.59 -55.97 13.86
C LEU A 10 3.00 -54.57 14.06
N GLY A 11 3.60 -53.76 14.93
CA GLY A 11 3.25 -52.35 15.11
C GLY A 11 3.50 -51.51 13.85
N LEU A 12 4.66 -51.68 13.20
CA LEU A 12 4.95 -50.97 11.95
C LEU A 12 4.03 -51.39 10.80
N LEU A 13 3.73 -52.68 10.68
CA LEU A 13 2.82 -53.19 9.65
C LEU A 13 1.40 -52.66 9.86
N THR A 14 0.91 -52.69 11.10
CA THR A 14 -0.41 -52.13 11.44
C THR A 14 -0.49 -50.63 11.22
N ALA A 15 0.55 -49.86 11.58
CA ALA A 15 0.60 -48.42 11.30
C ALA A 15 0.59 -48.14 9.79
N SER A 16 1.39 -48.85 8.99
CA SER A 16 1.41 -48.70 7.54
C SER A 16 0.06 -49.07 6.90
N LEU A 17 -0.62 -50.09 7.42
CA LEU A 17 -1.94 -50.49 6.94
C LEU A 17 -3.00 -49.43 7.25
N ILE A 18 -2.96 -48.83 8.46
CA ILE A 18 -3.86 -47.74 8.85
C ILE A 18 -3.64 -46.52 7.94
N ILE A 19 -2.38 -46.12 7.71
CA ILE A 19 -2.06 -44.99 6.82
C ILE A 19 -2.54 -45.27 5.39
N GLY A 20 -2.36 -46.50 4.87
CA GLY A 20 -2.84 -46.87 3.54
C GLY A 20 -4.37 -46.84 3.41
N ILE A 21 -5.09 -47.31 4.44
CA ILE A 21 -6.56 -47.23 4.48
C ILE A 21 -7.01 -45.78 4.55
N VAL A 22 -6.39 -44.96 5.40
CA VAL A 22 -6.69 -43.53 5.49
C VAL A 22 -6.41 -42.82 4.18
N TYR A 23 -5.28 -43.11 3.51
CA TYR A 23 -4.95 -42.53 2.22
C TYR A 23 -6.01 -42.89 1.16
N TYR A 24 -6.41 -44.15 1.07
CA TYR A 24 -7.40 -44.60 0.11
C TYR A 24 -8.82 -44.08 0.40
N LEU A 25 -9.21 -43.95 1.68
CA LEU A 25 -10.47 -43.32 2.08
C LEU A 25 -10.43 -41.78 1.97
N ALA A 26 -9.25 -41.17 2.08
CA ALA A 26 -9.03 -39.74 1.91
C ALA A 26 -8.95 -39.33 0.43
N GLU A 27 -8.69 -40.26 -0.49
CA GLU A 27 -8.70 -40.01 -1.93
C GLU A 27 -10.11 -39.60 -2.43
N ASP A 28 -11.18 -40.08 -1.77
CA ASP A 28 -12.56 -39.61 -1.96
C ASP A 28 -12.84 -38.23 -1.30
N ARG A 29 -11.97 -37.76 -0.41
CA ARG A 29 -12.00 -36.38 0.14
C ARG A 29 -11.19 -35.39 -0.71
N GLN A 30 -10.36 -35.88 -1.62
CA GLN A 30 -9.55 -35.04 -2.52
C GLN A 30 -10.25 -34.72 -3.84
N LYS A 31 -11.37 -35.39 -4.17
CA LYS A 31 -12.25 -34.97 -5.27
C LYS A 31 -13.21 -33.82 -4.94
N ASP A 32 -13.09 -33.25 -3.74
CA ASP A 32 -13.80 -32.03 -3.34
C ASP A 32 -12.83 -30.92 -2.90
N ASN A 33 -11.58 -30.98 -3.38
CA ASN A 33 -10.59 -29.91 -3.22
C ASN A 33 -9.87 -29.56 -4.54
N GLU A 34 -10.53 -29.84 -5.67
CA GLU A 34 -10.31 -29.09 -6.92
C GLU A 34 -11.55 -28.23 -7.17
N THR A 35 -11.79 -27.28 -6.27
CA THR A 35 -12.29 -25.99 -6.70
C THR A 35 -11.31 -24.98 -6.14
N VAL A 36 -10.46 -24.49 -7.04
CA VAL A 36 -9.75 -23.22 -6.85
C VAL A 36 -10.84 -22.15 -6.77
N GLU A 37 -11.51 -22.05 -5.62
CA GLU A 37 -12.31 -20.90 -5.22
C GLU A 37 -11.59 -20.06 -4.16
N ASP A 38 -10.34 -20.39 -3.83
CA ASP A 38 -9.58 -19.68 -2.79
C ASP A 38 -8.66 -18.60 -3.36
N GLY A 39 -9.09 -17.98 -4.47
CA GLY A 39 -8.51 -16.74 -4.95
C GLY A 39 -9.29 -15.53 -4.45
N LYS A 40 -10.57 -15.69 -4.08
CA LYS A 40 -11.43 -14.55 -3.70
C LYS A 40 -11.40 -14.25 -2.21
N ASP A 41 -11.26 -15.27 -1.37
CA ASP A 41 -11.26 -15.09 0.09
C ASP A 41 -10.00 -14.35 0.55
N ILE A 42 -8.84 -14.71 0.00
CA ILE A 42 -7.55 -14.05 0.28
C ILE A 42 -7.56 -12.57 -0.14
N LEU A 43 -8.19 -12.26 -1.28
CA LEU A 43 -8.31 -10.87 -1.77
C LEU A 43 -9.30 -10.06 -0.90
N THR A 44 -10.35 -10.70 -0.40
CA THR A 44 -11.33 -10.05 0.47
C THR A 44 -10.72 -9.73 1.84
N GLU A 45 -9.95 -10.66 2.42
CA GLU A 45 -9.22 -10.45 3.67
C GLU A 45 -8.14 -9.36 3.53
N ALA A 46 -7.42 -9.33 2.41
CA ALA A 46 -6.45 -8.28 2.11
C ALA A 46 -7.12 -6.89 1.98
N GLN A 47 -8.30 -6.81 1.35
CA GLN A 47 -9.05 -5.57 1.23
C GLN A 47 -9.59 -5.06 2.58
N GLU A 48 -10.02 -5.95 3.48
CA GLU A 48 -10.42 -5.59 4.85
C GLU A 48 -9.24 -5.10 5.71
N GLN A 49 -8.02 -5.58 5.43
CA GLN A 49 -6.78 -5.13 6.07
C GLN A 49 -6.19 -3.86 5.44
N GLY A 50 -6.90 -3.25 4.49
CA GLY A 50 -6.52 -1.98 3.87
C GLY A 50 -5.53 -2.10 2.70
N TYR A 51 -5.30 -3.30 2.17
CA TYR A 51 -4.52 -3.49 0.95
C TYR A 51 -5.38 -3.24 -0.30
N PHE A 52 -4.85 -2.42 -1.22
CA PHE A 52 -5.45 -2.16 -2.51
C PHE A 52 -4.99 -3.23 -3.51
N ILE A 53 -5.94 -3.93 -4.13
CA ILE A 53 -5.67 -5.03 -5.05
C ILE A 53 -5.84 -4.51 -6.47
N TYR A 54 -4.73 -4.46 -7.21
CA TYR A 54 -4.73 -4.03 -8.60
C TYR A 54 -5.11 -5.21 -9.47
N ASP A 55 -6.23 -5.10 -10.17
CA ASP A 55 -6.56 -6.01 -11.26
C ASP A 55 -5.65 -5.71 -12.46
N THR A 56 -5.43 -6.74 -13.26
CA THR A 56 -4.42 -6.98 -14.31
C THR A 56 -4.22 -5.84 -15.34
N ASP A 57 -5.06 -4.81 -15.35
CA ASP A 57 -5.05 -3.66 -16.27
C ASP A 57 -3.95 -2.62 -16.00
N MET A 58 -3.07 -2.86 -15.00
CA MET A 58 -2.02 -1.91 -14.66
C MET A 58 -0.88 -1.90 -15.69
N GLU A 59 -0.58 -3.02 -16.36
CA GLU A 59 0.44 -3.05 -17.43
C GLU A 59 0.02 -2.24 -18.66
N GLU A 60 -1.26 -2.24 -19.02
CA GLU A 60 -1.78 -1.41 -20.11
C GLU A 60 -1.81 0.08 -19.73
N LYS A 61 -2.16 0.40 -18.47
CA LYS A 61 -2.07 1.77 -17.94
C LYS A 61 -0.64 2.28 -17.82
N ILE A 62 0.30 1.45 -17.35
CA ILE A 62 1.71 1.81 -17.26
C ILE A 62 2.27 2.02 -18.66
N ALA A 63 1.97 1.14 -19.62
CA ALA A 63 2.39 1.32 -21.00
C ALA A 63 1.79 2.60 -21.62
N ALA A 64 0.52 2.91 -21.36
CA ALA A 64 -0.11 4.15 -21.82
C ALA A 64 0.56 5.39 -21.20
N LEU A 65 0.84 5.37 -19.89
CA LEU A 65 1.52 6.46 -19.18
C LEU A 65 2.98 6.62 -19.62
N GLU A 66 3.71 5.54 -19.87
CA GLU A 66 5.08 5.59 -20.41
C GLU A 66 5.10 6.20 -21.82
N THR A 67 4.09 5.87 -22.64
CA THR A 67 3.93 6.46 -23.98
C THR A 67 3.58 7.95 -23.90
N GLU A 68 2.77 8.35 -22.92
CA GLU A 68 2.39 9.75 -22.67
C GLU A 68 3.57 10.58 -22.14
N ILE A 69 4.38 10.02 -21.24
CA ILE A 69 5.62 10.64 -20.73
C ILE A 69 6.68 10.78 -21.83
N ALA A 70 6.80 9.80 -22.73
CA ALA A 70 7.70 9.87 -23.87
C ALA A 70 7.31 10.99 -24.85
N ASN A 71 6.00 11.17 -25.11
CA ASN A 71 5.49 12.27 -25.93
C ASN A 71 5.67 13.65 -25.26
N LEU A 72 5.53 13.73 -23.92
CA LEU A 72 5.82 14.98 -23.19
C LEU A 72 7.32 15.35 -23.17
N SER A 73 8.21 14.37 -23.32
CA SER A 73 9.66 14.59 -23.26
C SER A 73 10.25 15.08 -24.60
N GLU A 74 9.57 14.86 -25.73
CA GLU A 74 9.98 15.43 -27.03
C GLU A 74 9.59 16.91 -27.19
N ASP A 75 8.62 17.41 -26.43
CA ASP A 75 8.17 18.82 -26.51
C ASP A 75 8.97 19.79 -25.63
N GLN A 76 9.88 19.32 -24.76
CA GLN A 76 10.67 20.18 -23.87
C GLN A 76 11.85 20.93 -24.51
N THR A 77 11.95 20.97 -25.85
CA THR A 77 12.95 21.80 -26.54
C THR A 77 12.39 22.98 -27.32
N ALA A 78 11.09 23.28 -27.19
CA ALA A 78 10.52 24.49 -27.76
C ALA A 78 9.54 25.19 -26.79
N ASP A 79 9.87 26.45 -26.51
CA ASP A 79 9.01 27.52 -26.02
C ASP A 79 8.55 27.53 -24.55
N GLN A 80 9.26 28.37 -23.80
CA GLN A 80 8.63 29.39 -22.96
C GLN A 80 7.44 30.01 -23.71
N ASN A 81 6.21 29.82 -23.22
CA ASN A 81 5.25 30.86 -22.82
C ASN A 81 3.84 30.24 -22.75
N SER A 82 3.11 30.52 -21.67
CA SER A 82 1.64 30.44 -21.53
C SER A 82 0.92 29.19 -22.07
N ASP A 83 0.37 28.36 -21.18
CA ASP A 83 -1.08 28.40 -20.93
C ASP A 83 -1.50 27.45 -19.81
N THR A 84 -2.48 27.92 -19.06
CA THR A 84 -3.23 27.26 -17.99
C THR A 84 -3.77 25.90 -18.42
N ALA A 85 -3.02 24.84 -18.13
CA ALA A 85 -3.57 23.50 -18.07
C ALA A 85 -4.34 23.38 -16.74
N ASP A 86 -5.65 23.26 -16.85
CA ASP A 86 -6.61 23.01 -15.76
C ASP A 86 -6.25 21.68 -15.09
N LYS A 87 -5.24 21.70 -14.23
CA LYS A 87 -4.88 20.59 -13.35
C LYS A 87 -6.07 20.45 -12.40
N GLU A 88 -6.84 19.37 -12.53
CA GLU A 88 -7.93 19.08 -11.59
C GLU A 88 -7.40 19.15 -10.15
N VAL A 89 -7.95 20.09 -9.38
CA VAL A 89 -7.62 20.28 -7.97
C VAL A 89 -8.30 19.16 -7.19
N VAL A 90 -7.54 18.16 -6.77
CA VAL A 90 -8.05 17.06 -5.97
C VAL A 90 -7.84 17.42 -4.51
N ASN A 91 -8.93 17.58 -3.77
CA ASN A 91 -8.90 17.83 -2.33
C ASN A 91 -8.90 16.49 -1.57
N PHE A 92 -7.98 16.37 -0.62
CA PHE A 92 -7.76 15.23 0.25
C PHE A 92 -8.02 15.64 1.70
N MET A 93 -8.76 14.80 2.43
CA MET A 93 -8.88 14.94 3.87
C MET A 93 -7.71 14.22 4.54
N PHE A 94 -6.71 14.99 4.96
CA PHE A 94 -5.53 14.48 5.64
C PHE A 94 -5.72 14.50 7.15
N ARG A 95 -5.49 13.37 7.82
CA ARG A 95 -5.64 13.24 9.27
C ARG A 95 -4.29 13.01 9.95
N ILE A 96 -4.05 13.77 11.01
CA ILE A 96 -2.91 13.63 11.92
C ILE A 96 -3.42 13.18 13.28
N ASP A 97 -3.01 12.00 13.72
CA ASP A 97 -3.38 11.47 15.04
C ASP A 97 -2.47 11.99 16.16
N GLN A 98 -3.03 12.03 17.38
CA GLN A 98 -2.30 12.40 18.59
C GLN A 98 -1.11 11.45 18.81
N GLY A 99 0.09 12.01 18.95
CA GLY A 99 1.32 11.23 19.19
C GLY A 99 1.99 10.68 17.92
N MET A 100 1.46 10.99 16.73
CA MET A 100 2.14 10.71 15.46
C MET A 100 3.46 11.49 15.37
N LYS A 101 4.54 10.83 14.93
CA LYS A 101 5.85 11.47 14.80
C LYS A 101 5.96 12.19 13.46
N LEU A 102 6.75 13.26 13.41
CA LEU A 102 6.98 14.03 12.17
C LEU A 102 7.32 13.12 10.97
N PRO A 103 8.28 12.18 11.03
CA PRO A 103 8.58 11.33 9.88
C PRO A 103 7.37 10.55 9.36
N GLN A 104 6.47 10.09 10.24
CA GLN A 104 5.27 9.37 9.85
C GLN A 104 4.25 10.27 9.14
N ILE A 105 4.16 11.53 9.56
CA ILE A 105 3.30 12.54 8.91
C ILE A 105 3.81 12.79 7.49
N VAL A 106 5.12 12.96 7.33
CA VAL A 106 5.74 13.24 6.04
C VAL A 106 5.67 12.03 5.10
N ASP A 107 5.91 10.83 5.62
CA ASP A 107 5.73 9.58 4.86
C ASP A 107 4.30 9.46 4.33
N GLN A 108 3.30 9.82 5.14
CA GLN A 108 1.89 9.78 4.73
C GLN A 108 1.57 10.85 3.68
N LEU A 109 2.13 12.06 3.79
CA LEU A 109 1.97 13.13 2.78
C LEU A 109 2.59 12.74 1.44
N GLU A 110 3.79 12.13 1.46
CA GLU A 110 4.49 11.64 0.27
C GLU A 110 3.72 10.50 -0.40
N GLN A 111 3.17 9.57 0.39
CA GLN A 111 2.35 8.46 -0.12
C GLN A 111 1.11 8.94 -0.88
N TYR A 112 0.50 10.05 -0.47
CA TYR A 112 -0.64 10.66 -1.16
C TYR A 112 -0.23 11.59 -2.32
N ASN A 113 1.06 11.66 -2.66
CA ASN A 113 1.63 12.61 -3.63
C ASN A 113 1.23 14.07 -3.33
N LEU A 114 1.11 14.42 -2.04
CA LEU A 114 0.87 15.79 -1.59
C LEU A 114 2.17 16.60 -1.48
N ILE A 115 3.31 15.91 -1.37
CA ILE A 115 4.64 16.50 -1.37
C ILE A 115 5.56 15.71 -2.30
N ASP A 116 6.48 16.40 -2.98
CA ASP A 116 7.42 15.76 -3.91
C ASP A 116 8.60 15.08 -3.20
N ASN A 117 9.05 15.66 -2.08
CA ASN A 117 10.24 15.21 -1.37
C ASN A 117 10.08 15.40 0.14
N ARG A 118 10.21 14.28 0.85
CA ARG A 118 10.20 14.21 2.31
C ARG A 118 11.21 15.14 2.98
N ASN A 119 12.44 15.19 2.47
CA ASN A 119 13.51 15.96 3.09
C ASN A 119 13.28 17.46 2.96
N ASP A 120 12.72 17.90 1.85
CA ASP A 120 12.44 19.32 1.60
C ASP A 120 11.36 19.81 2.57
N PHE A 121 10.31 19.00 2.78
CA PHE A 121 9.25 19.30 3.75
C PHE A 121 9.76 19.31 5.20
N ILE A 122 10.59 18.33 5.60
CA ILE A 122 11.19 18.29 6.94
C ILE A 122 12.10 19.49 7.16
N THR A 123 12.97 19.80 6.20
CA THR A 123 13.89 20.95 6.27
C THR A 123 13.12 22.24 6.44
N TYR A 124 12.06 22.44 5.64
CA TYR A 124 11.20 23.60 5.76
C TYR A 124 10.58 23.74 7.17
N LEU A 125 10.05 22.65 7.74
CA LEU A 125 9.47 22.67 9.09
C LEU A 125 10.53 22.93 10.18
N GLU A 126 11.75 22.42 10.02
CA GLU A 126 12.83 22.61 10.97
C GLU A 126 13.39 24.04 10.94
N GLU A 127 13.66 24.59 9.75
CA GLU A 127 14.17 25.94 9.57
C GLU A 127 13.19 27.00 10.10
N ASN A 128 11.89 26.77 9.88
CA ASN A 128 10.83 27.65 10.35
C ASN A 128 10.34 27.32 11.77
N GLN A 129 10.97 26.35 12.46
CA GLN A 129 10.62 25.90 13.82
C GLN A 129 9.15 25.45 13.97
N LEU A 130 8.52 25.07 12.86
CA LEU A 130 7.12 24.64 12.75
C LEU A 130 6.91 23.22 13.27
N THR A 131 7.97 22.40 13.39
CA THR A 131 7.92 21.01 13.88
C THR A 131 7.18 20.85 15.21
N ARG A 132 7.21 21.86 16.09
CA ARG A 132 6.53 21.82 17.41
C ARG A 132 5.09 22.35 17.37
N LEU A 133 4.69 22.98 16.28
CA LEU A 133 3.39 23.63 16.12
C LEU A 133 2.39 22.73 15.41
N ILE A 134 2.82 21.60 14.85
CA ILE A 134 1.97 20.59 14.21
C ILE A 134 0.85 20.17 15.16
N GLN A 135 -0.38 20.32 14.70
CA GLN A 135 -1.58 19.99 15.45
C GLN A 135 -2.15 18.64 14.98
N PRO A 136 -2.61 17.79 15.91
CA PRO A 136 -3.45 16.66 15.55
C PRO A 136 -4.84 17.14 15.14
N GLY A 137 -5.41 16.54 14.09
CA GLY A 137 -6.68 16.96 13.51
C GLY A 137 -6.87 16.47 12.07
N GLU A 138 -7.94 16.93 11.44
CA GLU A 138 -8.25 16.69 10.03
C GLU A 138 -8.10 18.00 9.25
N PHE A 139 -7.39 17.93 8.13
CA PHE A 139 -7.00 19.06 7.31
C PHE A 139 -7.37 18.79 5.86
N LEU A 140 -8.03 19.75 5.22
CA LEU A 140 -8.32 19.69 3.79
C LEU A 140 -7.11 20.23 3.04
N ILE A 141 -6.44 19.37 2.27
CA ILE A 141 -5.20 19.67 1.53
C ILE A 141 -5.40 19.27 0.07
N ASN A 142 -4.77 19.93 -0.89
CA ASN A 142 -4.86 19.54 -2.29
C ASN A 142 -3.48 19.29 -2.93
N ASN A 143 -3.47 18.67 -4.10
CA ASN A 143 -2.28 18.31 -4.88
C ASN A 143 -1.57 19.49 -5.56
N GLN A 144 -2.07 20.72 -5.40
CA GLN A 144 -1.46 21.93 -5.93
C GLN A 144 -0.89 22.83 -4.83
N MET A 145 -1.17 22.50 -3.56
CA MET A 145 -0.67 23.27 -2.45
C MET A 145 0.85 23.17 -2.38
N SER A 146 1.50 24.30 -2.13
CA SER A 146 2.93 24.33 -1.90
C SER A 146 3.30 23.72 -0.54
N VAL A 147 4.58 23.42 -0.36
CA VAL A 147 5.12 22.93 0.93
C VAL A 147 4.76 23.87 2.08
N GLU A 148 4.81 25.17 1.83
CA GLU A 148 4.46 26.24 2.77
C GLU A 148 2.98 26.20 3.14
N GLU A 149 2.09 26.08 2.16
CA GLU A 149 0.64 26.04 2.38
C GLU A 149 0.24 24.80 3.18
N ILE A 150 0.79 23.63 2.84
CA ILE A 150 0.58 22.38 3.56
C ILE A 150 1.05 22.53 5.01
N ALA A 151 2.25 23.07 5.22
CA ALA A 151 2.81 23.31 6.55
C ALA A 151 1.94 24.28 7.37
N ALA A 152 1.43 25.33 6.74
CA ALA A 152 0.53 26.29 7.38
C ALA A 152 -0.79 25.65 7.82
N HIS A 153 -1.39 24.80 6.97
CA HIS A 153 -2.60 24.06 7.27
C HIS A 153 -2.45 23.18 8.51
N ILE A 154 -1.34 22.44 8.63
CA ILE A 154 -1.13 21.49 9.74
C ILE A 154 -0.60 22.13 11.03
N THR A 155 0.04 23.31 10.94
CA THR A 155 0.63 24.01 12.10
C THR A 155 -0.20 25.15 12.65
N LYS A 156 -1.36 25.44 12.04
CA LYS A 156 -2.27 26.52 12.45
C LYS A 156 -1.66 27.92 12.33
N THR A 157 -0.55 28.09 11.60
CA THR A 157 -0.13 29.41 11.09
C THR A 157 -1.00 29.76 9.90
N THR A 158 -2.27 30.06 10.16
CA THR A 158 -3.09 30.78 9.20
C THR A 158 -2.44 32.16 9.06
N GLU A 159 -1.79 32.43 7.93
CA GLU A 159 -1.47 33.80 7.54
C GLU A 159 -2.81 34.55 7.47
N ALA A 160 -3.06 35.36 8.48
CA ALA A 160 -4.10 36.36 8.43
C ALA A 160 -3.57 37.51 7.57
N GLU A 161 -4.02 37.58 6.32
CA GLU A 161 -4.07 38.85 5.58
C GLU A 161 -5.01 39.85 6.26
#